data_AF-A0A6I3LL14-F1
#
_entry.id   AF-A0A6I3LL14-F1
#
_cell.length_a   1.000
_cell.length_b   1.000
_cell.length_c   1.000
_cell.angle_alpha   90.00
_cell.angle_beta   90.00
_cell.angle_gamma   90.00
#
_symmetry.space_group_name_H-M   'P 1'
#
loop_
_entity.id
_entity.type
_entity.pdbx_description
1 polymer ?
#
loop_
_entity_poly.entity_id
_entity_poly.type
_entity_poly.pdbx_seq_one_letter_code
_entity_poly.pdbx_strand_id
1 'polypeptide(L)'
;MSKLKITVFEHNTLRIGDVLSKDKVFEEKHLALLEAFYGTNGLPYYSLIHKGVKFNQYVGVLQLGNLTIEVLPKVDNNEEDEKTWRKLLIEMIWRVGTFTTHAPTSSNLSLKTNAILDVYIAMYLQELKRLVHQGLIKKYRTQEGNTLALKGSLVFSKHIQQNLVHQERFYTRHSVYDEQHLLHQVLYKALKLLKRINVNIALDSEINQLLFSFPEMEDIKVSESTFDKISINRKTASYETALGIAKLLLLNYHPDIRGGSSDVLALLFDMNALWERFVFVTLRKHLKNSHEVREQVKKDFWLSHTETNRSVKMFADIVITEKREESRVFVIDTKWKNLNGKPYPSVEDLRQMYVYHHFYKANKVALVYPSLESKEHKGKYLNSQNDDMCYLIHLGVKDDIANFEKQVVNVVKEWFTVSNSEIHIN
;
A
#
# COMPACT_ATOMS: atom_id res chain seq x y z
N MET A 1 23.76 19.43 -8.43
CA MET A 1 24.28 18.16 -7.90
C MET A 1 23.62 17.01 -8.65
N SER A 2 24.40 16.03 -9.11
CA SER A 2 23.86 14.82 -9.75
C SER A 2 23.05 14.00 -8.75
N LYS A 3 21.93 13.42 -9.21
CA LYS A 3 21.03 12.61 -8.39
C LYS A 3 21.52 11.16 -8.39
N LEU A 4 21.57 10.54 -7.22
CA LEU A 4 21.97 9.14 -7.04
C LEU A 4 20.71 8.27 -6.90
N LYS A 5 20.56 7.29 -7.79
CA LYS A 5 19.53 6.25 -7.71
C LYS A 5 20.22 4.92 -7.37
N ILE A 6 19.70 4.22 -6.38
CA ILE A 6 20.22 2.94 -5.87
C ILE A 6 19.06 1.95 -5.83
N THR A 7 19.28 0.73 -6.32
CA THR A 7 18.38 -0.40 -6.08
C THR A 7 19.06 -1.34 -5.09
N VAL A 8 18.32 -1.79 -4.09
CA VAL A 8 18.74 -2.81 -3.11
C VAL A 8 17.58 -3.76 -2.87
N PHE A 9 17.84 -4.91 -2.25
CA PHE A 9 16.77 -5.75 -1.73
C PHE A 9 16.60 -5.56 -0.22
N GLU A 10 15.44 -5.97 0.29
CA GLU A 10 15.22 -6.08 1.73
C GLU A 10 16.32 -6.91 2.39
N HIS A 11 16.65 -6.59 3.65
CA HIS A 11 17.76 -7.20 4.40
C HIS A 11 19.18 -6.98 3.87
N ASN A 12 19.39 -6.38 2.69
CA ASN A 12 20.72 -5.96 2.25
C ASN A 12 21.29 -4.83 3.11
N THR A 13 22.60 -4.62 2.98
CA THR A 13 23.31 -3.52 3.60
C THR A 13 23.87 -2.57 2.55
N LEU A 14 23.89 -1.28 2.85
CA LEU A 14 24.65 -0.27 2.12
C LEU A 14 25.69 0.34 3.04
N ARG A 15 26.95 0.33 2.64
CA ARG A 15 28.09 0.86 3.40
C ARG A 15 28.84 1.92 2.59
N ILE A 16 29.47 2.84 3.32
CA ILE A 16 30.33 3.85 2.71
C ILE A 16 31.44 3.15 1.92
N GLY A 17 31.55 3.51 0.64
CA GLY A 17 32.51 2.94 -0.31
C GLY A 17 31.93 1.86 -1.23
N ASP A 18 30.67 1.43 -1.03
CA ASP A 18 30.03 0.46 -1.92
C ASP A 18 29.90 1.05 -3.33
N VAL A 19 30.40 0.31 -4.32
CA VAL A 19 30.33 0.66 -5.74
C VAL A 19 29.02 0.14 -6.31
N LEU A 20 28.10 1.05 -6.65
CA LEU A 20 26.74 0.73 -7.08
C LEU A 20 26.64 0.60 -8.60
N SER A 21 27.43 1.39 -9.32
CA SER A 21 27.64 1.27 -10.77
C SER A 21 28.93 1.98 -11.16
N LYS A 22 29.32 1.92 -12.46
CA LYS A 22 30.64 2.35 -12.98
C LYS A 22 31.13 3.72 -12.50
N ASP A 23 30.26 4.64 -12.06
CA ASP A 23 30.61 5.97 -11.55
C ASP A 23 29.81 6.41 -10.31
N LYS A 24 29.20 5.48 -9.56
CA LYS A 24 28.32 5.79 -8.42
C LYS A 24 28.73 5.03 -7.18
N VAL A 25 29.20 5.76 -6.18
CA VAL A 25 29.64 5.23 -4.89
C VAL A 25 28.70 5.72 -3.78
N PHE A 26 28.41 4.85 -2.82
CA PHE A 26 27.74 5.27 -1.61
C PHE A 26 28.70 6.04 -0.69
N GLU A 27 28.58 7.36 -0.66
CA GLU A 27 29.42 8.26 0.14
C GLU A 27 28.80 8.64 1.50
N GLU A 28 29.62 9.24 2.37
CA GLU A 28 29.22 9.73 3.69
C GLU A 28 28.04 10.72 3.65
N LYS A 29 27.97 11.57 2.62
CA LYS A 29 26.83 12.49 2.41
C LYS A 29 25.49 11.76 2.25
N HIS A 30 25.49 10.55 1.69
CA HIS A 30 24.27 9.75 1.54
C HIS A 30 23.88 9.09 2.86
N LEU A 31 24.86 8.61 3.63
CA LEU A 31 24.62 8.08 4.97
C LEU A 31 24.05 9.17 5.90
N ALA A 32 24.60 10.38 5.85
CA ALA A 32 24.11 11.51 6.67
C ALA A 32 22.63 11.85 6.41
N LEU A 33 22.14 11.68 5.17
CA LEU A 33 20.72 11.85 4.84
C LEU A 33 19.85 10.75 5.45
N LEU A 34 20.32 9.50 5.46
CA LEU A 34 19.62 8.39 6.10
C LEU A 34 19.63 8.56 7.62
N GLU A 35 20.75 8.88 8.23
CA GLU A 35 20.83 9.16 9.67
C GLU A 35 19.91 10.32 10.09
N ALA A 36 19.81 11.37 9.25
CA ALA A 36 18.88 12.47 9.46
C ALA A 36 17.42 11.99 9.49
N PHE A 37 17.05 11.14 8.54
CA PHE A 37 15.69 10.62 8.45
C PHE A 37 15.39 9.62 9.56
N TYR A 38 16.34 8.77 9.92
CA TYR A 38 16.22 7.80 11.01
C TYR A 38 15.85 8.47 12.34
N GLY A 39 16.41 9.65 12.59
CA GLY A 39 16.07 10.47 13.76
C GLY A 39 16.40 9.80 15.10
N THR A 40 15.85 10.34 16.19
CA THR A 40 16.11 9.85 17.55
C THR A 40 15.25 8.65 17.93
N ASN A 41 14.06 8.54 17.35
CA ASN A 41 13.08 7.51 17.69
C ASN A 41 13.29 6.23 16.87
N GLY A 42 14.17 6.28 15.87
CA GLY A 42 14.36 5.22 14.89
C GLY A 42 13.18 5.09 13.93
N LEU A 43 13.41 4.36 12.84
CA LEU A 43 12.40 4.02 11.84
C LEU A 43 12.40 2.51 11.61
N PRO A 44 11.25 1.91 11.27
CA PRO A 44 11.17 0.46 11.07
C PRO A 44 11.77 0.01 9.73
N TYR A 45 12.15 0.96 8.85
CA TYR A 45 12.54 0.69 7.46
C TYR A 45 13.95 0.12 7.31
N TYR A 46 14.89 0.57 8.12
CA TYR A 46 16.29 0.14 8.11
C TYR A 46 16.89 0.41 9.49
N SER A 47 17.98 -0.28 9.81
CA SER A 47 18.77 -0.09 11.02
C SER A 47 20.12 0.56 10.67
N LEU A 48 20.60 1.47 11.52
CA LEU A 48 21.95 2.02 11.38
C LEU A 48 22.99 0.96 11.76
N ILE A 49 24.05 0.83 10.96
CA ILE A 49 25.20 -0.04 11.21
C ILE A 49 26.50 0.75 11.08
N HIS A 50 27.64 0.17 11.44
CA HIS A 50 28.93 0.85 11.29
C HIS A 50 29.18 1.26 9.83
N LYS A 51 29.27 2.58 9.60
CA LYS A 51 29.46 3.21 8.28
C LYS A 51 28.43 2.76 7.24
N GLY A 52 27.17 2.57 7.63
CA GLY A 52 26.14 2.14 6.69
C GLY A 52 24.75 1.96 7.29
N VAL A 53 23.86 1.37 6.49
CA VAL A 53 22.51 0.96 6.89
C VAL A 53 22.24 -0.49 6.50
N LYS A 54 21.36 -1.17 7.26
CA LYS A 54 20.80 -2.47 6.91
C LYS A 54 19.29 -2.33 6.73
N PHE A 55 18.77 -2.69 5.56
CA PHE A 55 17.33 -2.65 5.31
C PHE A 55 16.60 -3.74 6.08
N ASN A 56 15.35 -3.47 6.47
CA ASN A 56 14.47 -4.44 7.12
C ASN A 56 13.52 -5.05 6.06
N GLN A 57 12.32 -5.50 6.46
CA GLN A 57 11.32 -6.14 5.59
C GLN A 57 10.48 -5.17 4.72
N TYR A 58 10.86 -3.89 4.69
CA TYR A 58 10.07 -2.85 4.04
C TYR A 58 10.59 -2.62 2.62
N VAL A 59 9.69 -2.68 1.64
CA VAL A 59 10.01 -2.47 0.23
C VAL A 59 9.32 -1.24 -0.33
N GLY A 60 9.79 -0.74 -1.46
CA GLY A 60 9.24 0.41 -2.15
C GLY A 60 10.34 1.42 -2.43
N VAL A 61 10.09 2.69 -2.13
CA VAL A 61 11.00 3.78 -2.51
C VAL A 61 11.16 4.81 -1.41
N LEU A 62 12.41 5.16 -1.15
CA LEU A 62 12.84 6.19 -0.23
C LEU A 62 13.60 7.28 -1.01
N GLN A 63 13.00 8.46 -1.11
CA GLN A 63 13.63 9.64 -1.70
C GLN A 63 14.04 10.60 -0.60
N LEU A 64 15.33 10.92 -0.53
CA LEU A 64 15.97 11.83 0.42
C LEU A 64 16.72 12.90 -0.38
N GLY A 65 16.07 14.01 -0.70
CA GLY A 65 16.64 15.05 -1.55
C GLY A 65 17.08 14.51 -2.93
N ASN A 66 18.39 14.44 -3.17
CA ASN A 66 18.97 13.93 -4.42
C ASN A 66 19.30 12.43 -4.40
N LEU A 67 19.08 11.74 -3.27
CA LEU A 67 19.24 10.31 -3.12
C LEU A 67 17.88 9.62 -3.29
N THR A 68 17.80 8.60 -4.13
CA THR A 68 16.62 7.74 -4.27
C THR A 68 17.07 6.30 -4.10
N ILE A 69 16.50 5.62 -3.11
CA ILE A 69 16.75 4.21 -2.83
C ILE A 69 15.46 3.45 -3.11
N GLU A 70 15.52 2.52 -4.05
CA GLU A 70 14.47 1.54 -4.29
C GLU A 70 14.82 0.25 -3.55
N VAL A 71 13.91 -0.23 -2.71
CA VAL A 71 14.07 -1.47 -1.95
C VAL A 71 13.12 -2.50 -2.55
N LEU A 72 13.66 -3.58 -3.09
CA LEU A 72 12.90 -4.65 -3.74
C LEU A 72 12.74 -5.89 -2.82
N PRO A 73 11.67 -6.66 -3.00
CA PRO A 73 11.42 -7.89 -2.25
C PRO A 73 12.46 -8.97 -2.57
N LYS A 74 12.81 -9.80 -1.58
CA LYS A 74 13.77 -10.90 -1.74
C LYS A 74 13.10 -12.26 -1.50
N VAL A 75 12.71 -12.94 -2.58
CA VAL A 75 12.17 -14.32 -2.50
C VAL A 75 13.26 -15.38 -2.71
N ASP A 76 14.31 -15.06 -3.47
CA ASP A 76 15.43 -15.98 -3.68
C ASP A 76 16.78 -15.24 -3.72
N ASN A 77 17.87 -15.98 -3.64
CA ASN A 77 19.24 -15.47 -3.73
C ASN A 77 19.67 -15.12 -5.17
N ASN A 78 18.78 -15.27 -6.16
CA ASN A 78 19.06 -14.86 -7.53
C ASN A 78 18.72 -13.37 -7.70
N GLU A 79 19.76 -12.54 -7.56
CA GLU A 79 19.72 -11.08 -7.72
C GLU A 79 19.49 -10.63 -9.18
N GLU A 80 19.40 -11.57 -10.14
CA GLU A 80 19.45 -11.30 -11.57
C GLU A 80 18.14 -10.77 -12.20
N ASP A 81 17.06 -10.55 -11.43
CA ASP A 81 15.78 -10.17 -12.02
C ASP A 81 15.04 -9.01 -11.32
N GLU A 82 15.75 -7.90 -11.06
CA GLU A 82 15.17 -6.65 -10.52
C GLU A 82 13.91 -6.20 -11.27
N LYS A 83 13.86 -6.36 -12.59
CA LYS A 83 12.72 -5.93 -13.42
C LYS A 83 11.47 -6.72 -13.09
N THR A 84 11.60 -8.04 -12.99
CA THR A 84 10.49 -8.94 -12.63
C THR A 84 10.00 -8.64 -11.21
N TRP A 85 10.91 -8.51 -10.24
CA TRP A 85 10.51 -8.19 -8.86
C TRP A 85 9.85 -6.83 -8.72
N ARG A 86 10.39 -5.81 -9.41
CA ARG A 86 9.79 -4.47 -9.43
C ARG A 86 8.38 -4.52 -10.01
N LYS A 87 8.19 -5.22 -11.14
CA LYS A 87 6.88 -5.38 -11.77
C LYS A 87 5.90 -6.09 -10.84
N LEU A 88 6.29 -7.22 -10.27
CA LEU A 88 5.45 -7.98 -9.36
C LEU A 88 5.05 -7.17 -8.12
N LEU A 89 6.01 -6.48 -7.49
CA LEU A 89 5.74 -5.65 -6.32
C LEU A 89 4.67 -4.59 -6.64
N ILE A 90 4.84 -3.89 -7.76
CA ILE A 90 3.90 -2.89 -8.24
C ILE A 90 2.51 -3.52 -8.44
N GLU A 91 2.44 -4.66 -9.12
CA GLU A 91 1.18 -5.36 -9.38
C GLU A 91 0.51 -5.86 -8.09
N MET A 92 1.28 -6.34 -7.11
CA MET A 92 0.78 -6.75 -5.79
C MET A 92 0.21 -5.56 -5.02
N ILE A 93 0.93 -4.44 -4.94
CA ILE A 93 0.45 -3.24 -4.25
C ILE A 93 -0.83 -2.73 -4.91
N TRP A 94 -0.91 -2.76 -6.23
CA TRP A 94 -2.14 -2.41 -6.94
C TRP A 94 -3.32 -3.31 -6.57
N ARG A 95 -3.08 -4.62 -6.46
CA ARG A 95 -4.13 -5.58 -6.11
C ARG A 95 -4.64 -5.39 -4.69
N VAL A 96 -3.72 -5.09 -3.77
CA VAL A 96 -4.01 -4.92 -2.34
C VAL A 96 -4.63 -3.56 -2.04
N GLY A 97 -4.16 -2.49 -2.70
CA GLY A 97 -4.44 -1.09 -2.38
C GLY A 97 -5.85 -0.57 -2.70
N THR A 98 -6.85 -1.43 -2.88
CA THR A 98 -8.24 -1.02 -3.21
C THR A 98 -8.38 -0.21 -4.51
N PHE A 99 -7.40 -0.29 -5.43
CA PHE A 99 -7.55 0.27 -6.77
C PHE A 99 -8.44 -0.69 -7.60
N THR A 100 -9.75 -0.49 -7.50
CA THR A 100 -10.76 -1.39 -8.11
C THR A 100 -11.01 -1.13 -9.59
N THR A 101 -10.39 -0.10 -10.18
CA THR A 101 -10.57 0.25 -11.58
C THR A 101 -9.38 -0.27 -12.38
N HIS A 102 -9.69 -1.15 -13.34
CA HIS A 102 -8.84 -1.63 -14.44
C HIS A 102 -7.44 -1.02 -14.42
N ALA A 103 -6.44 -1.80 -13.99
CA ALA A 103 -5.05 -1.45 -14.24
C ALA A 103 -4.98 -1.00 -15.71
N PRO A 104 -4.61 0.26 -15.99
CA PRO A 104 -4.50 0.72 -17.35
C PRO A 104 -3.63 -0.29 -18.06
N THR A 105 -4.12 -0.78 -19.20
CA THR A 105 -3.51 -1.84 -19.98
C THR A 105 -2.01 -1.64 -19.92
N SER A 106 -1.31 -2.59 -19.29
CA SER A 106 0.11 -2.55 -18.92
C SER A 106 1.04 -2.28 -20.11
N SER A 107 0.48 -2.23 -21.32
CA SER A 107 1.07 -1.78 -22.57
C SER A 107 1.33 -0.26 -22.66
N ASN A 108 0.59 0.61 -21.96
CA ASN A 108 0.75 2.08 -22.09
C ASN A 108 1.68 2.71 -21.05
N LEU A 109 1.93 2.05 -19.91
CA LEU A 109 3.07 2.37 -19.05
C LEU A 109 4.32 1.76 -19.69
N SER A 110 4.72 2.30 -20.84
CA SER A 110 5.92 1.84 -21.54
C SER A 110 7.11 1.89 -20.58
N LEU A 111 7.63 0.73 -20.17
CA LEU A 111 9.04 0.26 -20.11
C LEU A 111 10.19 1.25 -19.83
N LYS A 112 9.93 2.48 -19.38
CA LYS A 112 10.90 3.58 -19.22
C LYS A 112 11.00 4.11 -17.80
N THR A 113 10.06 3.75 -16.92
CA THR A 113 10.08 4.14 -15.51
C THR A 113 10.87 3.12 -14.69
N ASN A 114 12.16 3.41 -14.49
CA ASN A 114 13.10 2.57 -13.73
C ASN A 114 12.92 2.66 -12.20
N ALA A 115 11.77 3.15 -11.71
CA ALA A 115 11.53 3.35 -10.30
C ALA A 115 10.04 3.23 -9.96
N ILE A 116 9.73 2.55 -8.85
CA ILE A 116 8.37 2.42 -8.30
C ILE A 116 7.68 3.78 -8.12
N LEU A 117 8.42 4.83 -7.71
CA LEU A 117 7.85 6.18 -7.55
C LEU A 117 7.29 6.73 -8.87
N ASP A 118 8.04 6.59 -9.96
CA ASP A 118 7.64 7.12 -11.25
C ASP A 118 6.36 6.44 -11.74
N VAL A 119 6.14 5.18 -11.38
CA VAL A 119 4.92 4.43 -11.69
C VAL A 119 3.71 4.99 -10.94
N TYR A 120 3.83 5.27 -9.63
CA TYR A 120 2.77 5.94 -8.87
C TYR A 120 2.43 7.32 -9.42
N ILE A 121 3.45 8.08 -9.81
CA ILE A 121 3.28 9.40 -10.43
C ILE A 121 2.51 9.25 -11.74
N ALA A 122 2.96 8.39 -12.65
CA ALA A 122 2.31 8.20 -13.96
C ALA A 122 0.83 7.84 -13.82
N MET A 123 0.50 6.93 -12.90
CA MET A 123 -0.89 6.55 -12.63
C MET A 123 -1.71 7.70 -12.07
N TYR A 124 -1.16 8.44 -11.11
CA TYR A 124 -1.83 9.60 -10.55
C TYR A 124 -2.19 10.63 -11.63
N LEU A 125 -1.24 10.90 -12.53
CA LEU A 125 -1.46 11.81 -13.66
C LEU A 125 -2.51 11.25 -14.63
N GLN A 126 -2.52 9.94 -14.88
CA GLN A 126 -3.52 9.32 -15.73
C GLN A 126 -4.94 9.45 -15.14
N GLU A 127 -5.10 9.19 -13.84
CA GLU A 127 -6.40 9.35 -13.17
C GLU A 127 -6.85 10.82 -13.15
N LEU A 128 -5.94 11.76 -12.88
CA LEU A 128 -6.25 13.18 -12.97
C LEU A 128 -6.65 13.60 -14.38
N LYS A 129 -5.92 13.15 -15.41
CA LYS A 129 -6.29 13.40 -16.82
C LYS A 129 -7.70 12.90 -17.09
N ARG A 130 -8.02 11.68 -16.68
CA ARG A 130 -9.36 11.10 -16.85
C ARG A 130 -10.43 11.95 -16.18
N LEU A 131 -10.20 12.41 -14.94
CA LEU A 131 -11.13 13.26 -14.20
C LEU A 131 -11.35 14.62 -14.89
N VAL A 132 -10.26 15.27 -15.33
CA VAL A 132 -10.34 16.54 -16.07
C VAL A 132 -11.10 16.37 -17.39
N HIS A 133 -10.84 15.29 -18.14
CA HIS A 133 -11.55 15.00 -19.40
C HIS A 133 -13.04 14.71 -19.20
N GLN A 134 -13.41 14.07 -18.08
CA GLN A 134 -14.82 13.81 -17.75
C GLN A 134 -15.55 15.07 -17.26
N GLY A 135 -14.83 16.11 -16.91
CA GLY A 135 -15.35 17.30 -16.24
C GLY A 135 -15.37 17.13 -14.72
N LEU A 136 -14.79 18.11 -14.02
CA LEU A 136 -14.73 18.08 -12.57
C LEU A 136 -16.11 18.34 -11.94
N ILE A 137 -16.41 17.64 -10.86
CA ILE A 137 -17.69 17.78 -10.18
C ILE A 137 -17.82 19.16 -9.54
N LYS A 138 -19.00 19.74 -9.68
CA LYS A 138 -19.34 21.02 -9.06
C LYS A 138 -20.28 20.79 -7.88
N LYS A 139 -20.21 21.67 -6.89
CA LYS A 139 -21.15 21.70 -5.77
C LYS A 139 -21.61 23.12 -5.49
N TYR A 140 -22.80 23.23 -4.92
CA TYR A 140 -23.27 24.50 -4.38
C TYR A 140 -22.53 24.79 -3.08
N ARG A 141 -21.95 25.98 -2.99
CA ARG A 141 -21.47 26.56 -1.73
C ARG A 141 -22.05 27.94 -1.53
N THR A 142 -22.23 28.30 -0.27
CA THR A 142 -22.69 29.64 0.10
C THR A 142 -21.49 30.56 0.19
N GLN A 143 -21.53 31.66 -0.55
CA GLN A 143 -20.55 32.73 -0.47
C GLN A 143 -21.21 33.97 0.12
N GLU A 144 -20.52 34.58 1.09
CA GLU A 144 -20.88 35.87 1.65
C GLU A 144 -19.82 36.90 1.28
N GLY A 145 -20.25 38.12 0.97
CA GLY A 145 -19.32 39.19 0.65
C GLY A 145 -20.01 40.52 0.46
N ASN A 146 -19.21 41.58 0.48
CA ASN A 146 -19.66 42.94 0.24
C ASN A 146 -19.45 43.29 -1.24
N THR A 147 -20.52 43.32 -2.02
CA THR A 147 -20.49 43.44 -3.49
C THR A 147 -21.15 44.73 -3.96
N LEU A 148 -20.77 45.24 -5.14
CA LEU A 148 -21.38 46.46 -5.70
C LEU A 148 -22.80 46.23 -6.27
N ALA A 149 -23.20 44.98 -6.42
CA ALA A 149 -24.52 44.60 -6.93
C ALA A 149 -25.22 43.65 -5.95
N LEU A 150 -26.54 43.78 -5.86
CA LEU A 150 -27.39 42.88 -5.08
C LEU A 150 -27.53 41.53 -5.80
N LYS A 151 -26.78 40.53 -5.34
CA LYS A 151 -26.84 39.15 -5.86
C LYS A 151 -27.20 38.18 -4.74
N GLY A 152 -28.33 37.49 -4.87
CA GLY A 152 -28.86 36.59 -3.84
C GLY A 152 -29.50 37.35 -2.67
N SER A 153 -29.37 36.80 -1.46
CA SER A 153 -30.03 37.34 -0.25
C SER A 153 -29.17 38.38 0.46
N LEU A 154 -29.77 39.44 0.99
CA LEU A 154 -29.07 40.44 1.80
C LEU A 154 -28.85 39.91 3.23
N VAL A 155 -27.63 40.01 3.75
CA VAL A 155 -27.36 39.71 5.17
C VAL A 155 -27.49 41.00 5.96
N PHE A 156 -28.71 41.33 6.37
CA PHE A 156 -29.07 42.64 6.95
C PHE A 156 -28.15 43.09 8.09
N SER A 157 -27.83 42.22 9.04
CA SER A 157 -26.97 42.55 10.18
C SER A 157 -25.58 43.04 9.74
N LYS A 158 -24.93 42.29 8.85
CA LYS A 158 -23.61 42.65 8.29
C LYS A 158 -23.68 43.82 7.31
N HIS A 159 -24.76 43.93 6.55
CA HIS A 159 -24.98 45.03 5.61
C HIS A 159 -25.05 46.37 6.33
N ILE A 160 -25.90 46.48 7.37
CA ILE A 160 -25.99 47.70 8.18
C ILE A 160 -24.61 48.02 8.78
N GLN A 161 -23.94 47.02 9.37
CA GLN A 161 -22.64 47.22 10.01
C GLN A 161 -21.55 47.75 9.05
N GLN A 162 -21.51 47.27 7.80
CA GLN A 162 -20.41 47.60 6.87
C GLN A 162 -20.74 48.74 5.90
N ASN A 163 -22.01 48.94 5.57
CA ASN A 163 -22.43 49.80 4.45
C ASN A 163 -23.27 51.00 4.89
N LEU A 164 -23.27 51.31 6.20
CA LEU A 164 -23.95 52.49 6.75
C LEU A 164 -23.47 53.80 6.08
N VAL A 165 -22.15 53.88 5.82
CA VAL A 165 -21.52 54.99 5.08
C VAL A 165 -21.32 54.63 3.60
N HIS A 166 -20.92 53.39 3.31
CA HIS A 166 -20.67 52.89 1.95
C HIS A 166 -21.94 52.32 1.29
N GLN A 167 -22.90 53.20 1.00
CA GLN A 167 -24.21 52.84 0.45
C GLN A 167 -24.15 52.30 -0.98
N GLU A 168 -23.00 52.43 -1.66
CA GLU A 168 -22.74 51.85 -2.97
C GLU A 168 -22.54 50.33 -2.97
N ARG A 169 -22.55 49.69 -1.78
CA ARG A 169 -22.29 48.26 -1.62
C ARG A 169 -23.42 47.51 -0.92
N PHE A 170 -23.51 46.22 -1.21
CA PHE A 170 -24.45 45.27 -0.61
C PHE A 170 -23.71 44.09 0.00
N TYR A 171 -23.79 43.92 1.32
CA TYR A 171 -23.41 42.66 1.94
C TYR A 171 -24.45 41.56 1.64
N THR A 172 -24.08 40.63 0.77
CA THR A 172 -24.96 39.57 0.27
C THR A 172 -24.45 38.18 0.59
N ARG A 173 -25.39 37.24 0.67
CA ARG A 173 -25.20 35.79 0.75
C ARG A 173 -25.84 35.18 -0.48
N HIS A 174 -25.06 34.50 -1.30
CA HIS A 174 -25.54 33.81 -2.50
C HIS A 174 -24.87 32.46 -2.68
N SER A 175 -25.54 31.57 -3.41
CA SER A 175 -24.99 30.26 -3.76
C SER A 175 -24.15 30.36 -5.03
N VAL A 176 -22.96 29.79 -5.00
CA VAL A 176 -22.06 29.63 -6.14
C VAL A 176 -21.95 28.15 -6.46
N TYR A 177 -22.03 27.80 -7.74
CA TYR A 177 -21.87 26.44 -8.23
C TYR A 177 -20.50 26.31 -8.89
N ASP A 178 -19.51 25.84 -8.13
CA ASP A 178 -18.12 25.77 -8.57
C ASP A 178 -17.43 24.47 -8.15
N GLU A 179 -16.17 24.34 -8.53
CA GLU A 179 -15.33 23.16 -8.33
C GLU A 179 -14.58 23.22 -7.00
N GLN A 180 -14.87 24.20 -6.12
CA GLN A 180 -14.14 24.35 -4.87
C GLN A 180 -14.52 23.25 -3.88
N HIS A 181 -13.77 22.16 -3.91
CA HIS A 181 -14.03 20.96 -3.13
C HIS A 181 -12.77 20.52 -2.39
N LEU A 182 -12.93 20.06 -1.14
CA LEU A 182 -11.85 19.44 -0.38
C LEU A 182 -11.11 18.33 -1.17
N LEU A 183 -11.83 17.50 -1.93
CA LEU A 183 -11.21 16.47 -2.76
C LEU A 183 -10.36 17.08 -3.88
N HIS A 184 -10.80 18.15 -4.54
CA HIS A 184 -9.99 18.84 -5.55
C HIS A 184 -8.78 19.55 -4.93
N GLN A 185 -8.93 20.14 -3.73
CA GLN A 185 -7.82 20.74 -2.99
C GLN A 185 -6.74 19.70 -2.65
N VAL A 186 -7.14 18.52 -2.17
CA VAL A 186 -6.23 17.40 -1.89
C VAL A 186 -5.52 16.95 -3.16
N LEU A 187 -6.26 16.75 -4.25
CA LEU A 187 -5.69 16.33 -5.54
C LEU A 187 -4.72 17.38 -6.11
N TYR A 188 -5.10 18.64 -6.10
CA TYR A 188 -4.26 19.73 -6.54
C TYR A 188 -2.99 19.84 -5.69
N LYS A 189 -3.10 19.67 -4.37
CA LYS A 189 -1.95 19.67 -3.47
C LYS A 189 -0.99 18.52 -3.75
N ALA A 190 -1.50 17.31 -3.98
CA ALA A 190 -0.66 16.18 -4.41
C ALA A 190 0.02 16.47 -5.76
N LEU A 191 -0.67 17.07 -6.72
CA LEU A 191 -0.07 17.44 -8.01
C LEU A 191 1.06 18.47 -7.86
N LYS A 192 0.89 19.48 -6.99
CA LYS A 192 1.95 20.44 -6.64
C LYS A 192 3.12 19.78 -5.93
N LEU A 193 2.87 18.82 -5.04
CA LEU A 193 3.93 18.03 -4.41
C LEU A 193 4.73 17.29 -5.48
N LEU A 194 4.07 16.62 -6.43
CA LEU A 194 4.75 15.90 -7.52
C LEU A 194 5.62 16.83 -8.35
N LYS A 195 5.17 18.06 -8.65
CA LYS A 195 6.01 19.05 -9.35
C LYS A 195 7.32 19.37 -8.61
N ARG A 196 7.30 19.34 -7.27
CA ARG A 196 8.47 19.61 -6.42
C ARG A 196 9.43 18.41 -6.35
N ILE A 197 8.91 17.19 -6.22
CA ILE A 197 9.73 15.99 -5.96
C ILE A 197 10.08 15.19 -7.22
N ASN A 198 9.31 15.34 -8.30
CA ASN A 198 9.50 14.58 -9.53
C ASN A 198 10.88 14.84 -10.13
N VAL A 199 11.49 13.77 -10.62
CA VAL A 199 12.82 13.79 -11.22
C VAL A 199 12.81 13.33 -12.67
N ASN A 200 11.68 12.82 -13.16
CA ASN A 200 11.54 12.27 -14.49
C ASN A 200 11.03 13.36 -15.43
N ILE A 201 11.84 13.70 -16.44
CA ILE A 201 11.53 14.76 -17.41
C ILE A 201 10.24 14.47 -18.18
N ALA A 202 9.96 13.21 -18.51
CA ALA A 202 8.73 12.83 -19.22
C ALA A 202 7.50 13.12 -18.37
N LEU A 203 7.56 12.81 -17.07
CA LEU A 203 6.47 13.08 -16.13
C LEU A 203 6.34 14.57 -15.81
N ASP A 204 7.42 15.35 -15.89
CA ASP A 204 7.37 16.79 -15.60
C ASP A 204 6.48 17.56 -16.59
N SER A 205 6.59 17.23 -17.88
CA SER A 205 5.74 17.82 -18.93
C SER A 205 4.26 17.55 -18.65
N GLU A 206 3.92 16.31 -18.29
CA GLU A 206 2.55 15.91 -17.97
C GLU A 206 2.02 16.59 -16.70
N ILE A 207 2.86 16.73 -15.67
CA ILE A 207 2.52 17.45 -14.44
C ILE A 207 2.18 18.91 -14.75
N ASN A 208 3.00 19.60 -15.56
CA ASN A 208 2.77 21.00 -15.90
C ASN A 208 1.46 21.18 -16.71
N GLN A 209 1.20 20.28 -17.66
CA GLN A 209 -0.03 20.32 -18.45
C GLN A 209 -1.28 20.16 -17.56
N LEU A 210 -1.22 19.24 -16.60
CA LEU A 210 -2.30 19.05 -15.64
C LEU A 210 -2.43 20.24 -14.69
N LEU A 211 -1.34 20.82 -14.20
CA LEU A 211 -1.39 22.01 -13.34
C LEU A 211 -2.05 23.20 -14.04
N PHE A 212 -1.85 23.33 -15.34
CA PHE A 212 -2.50 24.37 -16.15
C PHE A 212 -3.99 24.08 -16.39
N SER A 213 -4.36 22.81 -16.55
CA SER A 213 -5.74 22.41 -16.88
C SER A 213 -6.63 22.22 -15.65
N PHE A 214 -6.04 21.98 -14.48
CA PHE A 214 -6.75 21.79 -13.22
C PHE A 214 -7.06 23.15 -12.59
N PRO A 215 -8.27 23.38 -12.06
CA PRO A 215 -8.63 24.64 -11.41
C PRO A 215 -7.68 24.93 -10.24
N GLU A 216 -7.26 26.18 -10.11
CA GLU A 216 -6.44 26.59 -8.97
C GLU A 216 -7.21 26.39 -7.66
N MET A 217 -6.57 25.73 -6.70
CA MET A 217 -7.15 25.42 -5.40
C MET A 217 -6.34 26.07 -4.28
N GLU A 218 -7.03 26.47 -3.22
CA GLU A 218 -6.41 26.96 -2.00
C GLU A 218 -5.46 25.91 -1.40
N ASP A 219 -4.32 26.37 -0.87
CA ASP A 219 -3.40 25.47 -0.18
C ASP A 219 -3.97 25.05 1.18
N ILE A 220 -3.97 23.74 1.46
CA ILE A 220 -4.54 23.17 2.68
C ILE A 220 -3.51 22.36 3.46
N LYS A 221 -3.63 22.31 4.78
CA LYS A 221 -2.88 21.31 5.57
C LYS A 221 -3.57 19.95 5.43
N VAL A 222 -2.81 18.95 5.04
CA VAL A 222 -3.31 17.59 4.83
C VAL A 222 -2.82 16.71 5.96
N SER A 223 -3.75 16.01 6.59
CA SER A 223 -3.50 14.95 7.56
C SER A 223 -4.46 13.79 7.26
N GLU A 224 -4.33 12.68 7.99
CA GLU A 224 -5.28 11.57 7.86
C GLU A 224 -6.73 12.03 8.04
N SER A 225 -6.98 12.89 9.04
CA SER A 225 -8.30 13.49 9.30
C SER A 225 -8.87 14.29 8.12
N THR A 226 -8.02 14.79 7.22
CA THR A 226 -8.46 15.48 6.00
C THR A 226 -9.14 14.51 5.04
N PHE A 227 -8.62 13.29 4.92
CA PHE A 227 -9.20 12.24 4.08
C PHE A 227 -10.47 11.65 4.69
N ASP A 228 -10.55 11.53 6.01
CA ASP A 228 -11.75 11.02 6.71
C ASP A 228 -12.98 11.91 6.49
N LYS A 229 -12.76 13.21 6.23
CA LYS A 229 -13.81 14.18 5.89
C LYS A 229 -14.32 14.02 4.44
N ILE A 230 -13.64 13.26 3.59
CA ILE A 230 -14.03 13.04 2.19
C ILE A 230 -14.92 11.80 2.11
N SER A 231 -16.22 12.01 1.96
CA SER A 231 -17.17 10.92 1.72
C SER A 231 -17.20 10.53 0.24
N ILE A 232 -16.91 9.27 -0.05
CA ILE A 232 -17.10 8.68 -1.36
C ILE A 232 -18.57 8.27 -1.53
N ASN A 233 -19.21 8.78 -2.57
CA ASN A 233 -20.59 8.50 -2.95
C ASN A 233 -20.67 8.27 -4.46
N ARG A 234 -21.86 7.99 -5.00
CA ARG A 234 -22.05 7.72 -6.43
C ARG A 234 -21.50 8.81 -7.37
N LYS A 235 -21.49 10.09 -6.95
CA LYS A 235 -20.95 11.21 -7.74
C LYS A 235 -19.43 11.35 -7.63
N THR A 236 -18.84 10.93 -6.50
CA THR A 236 -17.39 11.02 -6.24
C THR A 236 -16.66 9.69 -6.42
N ALA A 237 -17.35 8.60 -6.76
CA ALA A 237 -16.77 7.27 -6.94
C ALA A 237 -15.62 7.26 -7.96
N SER A 238 -15.72 8.07 -9.02
CA SER A 238 -14.64 8.19 -10.01
C SER A 238 -13.35 8.79 -9.45
N TYR A 239 -13.36 9.44 -8.28
CA TYR A 239 -12.20 10.08 -7.67
C TYR A 239 -11.44 9.16 -6.70
N GLU A 240 -12.02 8.02 -6.33
CA GLU A 240 -11.50 7.14 -5.28
C GLU A 240 -10.04 6.73 -5.54
N THR A 241 -9.73 6.30 -6.76
CA THR A 241 -8.37 5.91 -7.16
C THR A 241 -7.39 7.07 -7.03
N ALA A 242 -7.72 8.26 -7.55
CA ALA A 242 -6.86 9.43 -7.48
C ALA A 242 -6.65 9.89 -6.02
N LEU A 243 -7.70 9.84 -5.20
CA LEU A 243 -7.64 10.18 -3.78
C LEU A 243 -6.79 9.18 -2.99
N GLY A 244 -6.86 7.89 -3.31
CA GLY A 244 -6.02 6.86 -2.70
C GLY A 244 -4.53 7.11 -2.96
N ILE A 245 -4.16 7.40 -4.22
CA ILE A 245 -2.77 7.72 -4.57
C ILE A 245 -2.33 9.05 -3.93
N ALA A 246 -3.20 10.07 -3.92
CA ALA A 246 -2.91 11.34 -3.25
C ALA A 246 -2.70 11.17 -1.73
N LYS A 247 -3.50 10.30 -1.08
CA LYS A 247 -3.32 9.94 0.34
C LYS A 247 -1.95 9.32 0.58
N LEU A 248 -1.58 8.35 -0.25
CA LEU A 248 -0.28 7.69 -0.17
C LEU A 248 0.87 8.70 -0.32
N LEU A 249 0.82 9.59 -1.30
CA LEU A 249 1.88 10.56 -1.56
C LEU A 249 1.98 11.63 -0.46
N LEU A 250 0.85 12.20 -0.05
CA LEU A 250 0.83 13.35 0.88
C LEU A 250 1.12 12.94 2.32
N LEU A 251 0.66 11.77 2.77
CA LEU A 251 0.87 11.33 4.16
C LEU A 251 2.27 10.77 4.42
N ASN A 252 2.97 10.32 3.38
CA ASN A 252 4.33 9.80 3.47
C ASN A 252 5.42 10.82 3.06
N TYR A 253 5.01 12.06 2.84
CA TYR A 253 5.91 13.17 2.52
C TYR A 253 6.24 13.98 3.78
N HIS A 254 7.55 14.12 4.04
CA HIS A 254 8.10 14.86 5.16
C HIS A 254 8.96 16.01 4.63
N PRO A 255 8.46 17.25 4.65
CA PRO A 255 9.25 18.41 4.23
C PRO A 255 10.32 18.73 5.27
N ASP A 256 11.52 19.06 4.80
CA ASP A 256 12.56 19.79 5.55
C ASP A 256 12.97 19.17 6.91
N ILE A 257 13.52 17.96 6.89
CA ILE A 257 13.89 17.20 8.11
C ILE A 257 15.07 17.83 8.88
N ARG A 258 15.84 18.76 8.29
CA ARG A 258 17.03 19.37 8.93
C ARG A 258 17.19 20.89 8.72
N GLY A 259 16.10 21.66 8.58
CA GLY A 259 16.21 23.13 8.39
C GLY A 259 17.00 23.52 7.14
N GLY A 260 17.07 22.60 6.18
CA GLY A 260 17.77 22.67 4.92
C GLY A 260 16.95 21.88 3.90
N SER A 261 16.92 22.36 2.66
CA SER A 261 15.99 21.99 1.58
C SER A 261 16.04 20.51 1.10
N SER A 262 15.94 19.54 2.00
CA SER A 262 15.97 18.12 1.73
C SER A 262 14.61 17.53 2.05
N ASP A 263 13.80 17.45 1.01
CA ASP A 263 12.51 16.79 1.01
C ASP A 263 12.65 15.28 1.14
N VAL A 264 11.79 14.67 1.96
CA VAL A 264 11.73 13.23 2.13
C VAL A 264 10.39 12.68 1.69
N LEU A 265 10.42 11.64 0.87
CA LEU A 265 9.25 10.82 0.55
C LEU A 265 9.60 9.36 0.79
N ALA A 266 8.86 8.71 1.69
CA ALA A 266 9.07 7.30 2.06
C ALA A 266 7.83 6.47 1.72
N LEU A 267 7.74 5.94 0.50
CA LEU A 267 6.69 5.02 0.11
C LEU A 267 7.16 3.58 0.34
N LEU A 268 7.10 3.16 1.60
CA LEU A 268 7.60 1.87 2.05
C LEU A 268 6.47 1.01 2.61
N PHE A 269 6.44 -0.27 2.22
CA PHE A 269 5.39 -1.23 2.55
C PHE A 269 6.03 -2.43 3.26
N ASP A 270 5.44 -2.88 4.36
CA ASP A 270 5.86 -4.13 5.00
C ASP A 270 5.52 -5.31 4.09
N MET A 271 6.53 -6.06 3.66
CA MET A 271 6.33 -7.19 2.74
C MET A 271 5.52 -8.33 3.33
N ASN A 272 5.58 -8.56 4.63
CA ASN A 272 4.76 -9.59 5.27
C ASN A 272 3.28 -9.23 5.14
N ALA A 273 2.93 -8.01 5.52
CA ALA A 273 1.55 -7.52 5.44
C ALA A 273 1.06 -7.44 3.98
N LEU A 274 1.92 -7.01 3.05
CA LEU A 274 1.57 -6.95 1.63
C LEU A 274 1.31 -8.34 1.05
N TRP A 275 2.17 -9.31 1.37
CA TRP A 275 2.02 -10.71 0.92
C TRP A 275 0.75 -11.34 1.46
N GLU A 276 0.51 -11.23 2.76
CA GLU A 276 -0.69 -11.75 3.43
C GLU A 276 -1.96 -11.21 2.75
N ARG A 277 -2.03 -9.89 2.63
CA ARG A 277 -3.16 -9.19 2.06
C ARG A 277 -3.35 -9.52 0.58
N PHE A 278 -2.26 -9.72 -0.18
CA PHE A 278 -2.31 -10.14 -1.57
C PHE A 278 -2.95 -11.52 -1.72
N VAL A 279 -2.49 -12.50 -0.93
CA VAL A 279 -3.05 -13.86 -0.91
C VAL A 279 -4.54 -13.81 -0.53
N PHE A 280 -4.88 -13.05 0.51
CA PHE A 280 -6.27 -12.87 0.94
C PHE A 280 -7.17 -12.28 -0.16
N VAL A 281 -6.80 -11.14 -0.75
CA VAL A 281 -7.62 -10.47 -1.78
C VAL A 281 -7.82 -11.38 -2.98
N THR A 282 -6.78 -12.10 -3.38
CA THR A 282 -6.81 -13.09 -4.47
C THR A 282 -7.82 -14.19 -4.17
N LEU A 283 -7.70 -14.85 -3.01
CA LEU A 283 -8.60 -15.92 -2.61
C LEU A 283 -10.04 -15.42 -2.45
N ARG A 284 -10.25 -14.29 -1.77
CA ARG A 284 -11.58 -13.70 -1.57
C ARG A 284 -12.27 -13.39 -2.90
N LYS A 285 -11.56 -12.80 -3.87
CA LYS A 285 -12.13 -12.46 -5.18
C LYS A 285 -12.57 -13.70 -5.94
N HIS A 286 -11.76 -14.76 -5.95
CA HIS A 286 -11.97 -15.93 -6.79
C HIS A 286 -12.80 -17.04 -6.12
N LEU A 287 -12.88 -17.07 -4.78
CA LEU A 287 -13.65 -18.05 -4.01
C LEU A 287 -15.03 -17.53 -3.56
N LYS A 288 -15.35 -16.25 -3.80
CA LYS A 288 -16.58 -15.58 -3.32
C LYS A 288 -17.89 -16.35 -3.49
N ASN A 289 -18.00 -17.21 -4.52
CA ASN A 289 -19.23 -17.94 -4.84
C ASN A 289 -19.36 -19.26 -4.07
N SER A 290 -18.23 -19.89 -3.68
CA SER A 290 -18.22 -21.20 -3.02
C SER A 290 -17.83 -21.13 -1.55
N HIS A 291 -16.97 -20.19 -1.18
CA HIS A 291 -16.43 -20.07 0.18
C HIS A 291 -16.58 -18.64 0.71
N GLU A 292 -16.61 -18.52 2.02
CA GLU A 292 -16.37 -17.27 2.71
C GLU A 292 -14.89 -17.23 3.13
N VAL A 293 -14.18 -16.18 2.70
CA VAL A 293 -12.78 -15.95 3.02
C VAL A 293 -12.70 -14.71 3.91
N ARG A 294 -12.21 -14.89 5.13
CA ARG A 294 -12.03 -13.83 6.14
C ARG A 294 -10.54 -13.67 6.43
N GLU A 295 -10.08 -12.43 6.56
CA GLU A 295 -8.71 -12.12 7.00
C GLU A 295 -8.68 -11.76 8.48
N GLN A 296 -7.51 -11.90 9.10
CA GLN A 296 -7.22 -11.37 10.43
C GLN A 296 -8.30 -11.77 11.45
N VAL A 297 -8.73 -13.04 11.41
CA VAL A 297 -9.85 -13.53 12.23
C VAL A 297 -9.39 -13.59 13.68
N LYS A 298 -9.98 -12.75 14.51
CA LYS A 298 -9.62 -12.58 15.92
C LYS A 298 -10.60 -13.37 16.78
N LYS A 299 -10.07 -14.17 17.71
CA LYS A 299 -10.87 -14.78 18.80
C LYS A 299 -10.12 -14.64 20.12
N ASP A 300 -10.87 -14.53 21.21
CA ASP A 300 -10.28 -14.46 22.55
C ASP A 300 -9.58 -15.79 22.86
N PHE A 301 -8.30 -15.71 23.22
CA PHE A 301 -7.44 -16.87 23.44
C PHE A 301 -7.10 -17.05 24.90
N TRP A 302 -6.84 -15.95 25.60
CA TRP A 302 -6.49 -15.96 27.01
C TRP A 302 -7.09 -14.75 27.72
N LEU A 303 -7.60 -14.95 28.93
CA LEU A 303 -8.18 -13.89 29.75
C LEU A 303 -7.37 -13.73 31.04
N SER A 304 -6.84 -12.52 31.25
CA SER A 304 -6.20 -12.15 32.51
C SER A 304 -7.26 -12.00 33.58
N HIS A 305 -7.16 -12.76 34.66
CA HIS A 305 -8.00 -12.58 35.85
C HIS A 305 -7.34 -11.60 36.82
N THR A 306 -7.25 -10.33 36.38
CA THR A 306 -6.80 -9.19 37.18
C THR A 306 -7.92 -8.15 37.25
N GLU A 307 -7.77 -7.08 38.02
CA GLU A 307 -8.82 -6.06 38.24
C GLU A 307 -9.44 -5.49 36.95
N THR A 308 -8.72 -5.54 35.81
CA THR A 308 -9.18 -5.00 34.52
C THR A 308 -9.65 -6.04 33.50
N ASN A 309 -9.64 -7.34 33.82
CA ASN A 309 -10.04 -8.46 32.95
C ASN A 309 -9.71 -8.28 31.46
N ARG A 310 -8.41 -8.19 31.14
CA ARG A 310 -7.95 -8.00 29.75
C ARG A 310 -7.84 -9.32 29.01
N SER A 311 -8.43 -9.41 27.83
CA SER A 311 -8.27 -10.56 26.92
C SER A 311 -7.10 -10.35 25.95
N VAL A 312 -6.30 -11.39 25.77
CA VAL A 312 -5.36 -11.54 24.67
C VAL A 312 -6.06 -12.34 23.58
N LYS A 313 -6.07 -11.80 22.38
CA LYS A 313 -6.67 -12.42 21.21
C LYS A 313 -5.62 -13.21 20.44
N MET A 314 -6.06 -14.25 19.75
CA MET A 314 -5.27 -14.93 18.72
C MET A 314 -5.84 -14.61 17.34
N PHE A 315 -4.99 -14.59 16.33
CA PHE A 315 -5.27 -14.02 15.02
C PHE A 315 -4.77 -14.95 13.94
N ALA A 316 -5.66 -15.56 13.17
CA ALA A 316 -5.26 -16.25 11.95
C ALA A 316 -5.26 -15.27 10.77
N ASP A 317 -4.22 -15.32 9.92
CA ASP A 317 -4.11 -14.46 8.74
C ASP A 317 -5.32 -14.63 7.83
N ILE A 318 -5.65 -15.87 7.44
CA ILE A 318 -6.74 -16.17 6.54
C ILE A 318 -7.51 -17.39 7.04
N VAL A 319 -8.84 -17.28 7.13
CA VAL A 319 -9.75 -18.38 7.40
C VAL A 319 -10.72 -18.53 6.24
N ILE A 320 -10.80 -19.74 5.70
CA ILE A 320 -11.69 -20.11 4.62
C ILE A 320 -12.75 -21.06 5.19
N THR A 321 -14.02 -20.77 4.90
CA THR A 321 -15.16 -21.59 5.31
C THR A 321 -16.03 -21.90 4.11
N GLU A 322 -16.47 -23.14 3.96
CA GLU A 322 -17.36 -23.53 2.88
C GLU A 322 -18.78 -23.01 3.15
N LYS A 323 -19.42 -22.39 2.14
CA LYS A 323 -20.76 -21.78 2.33
C LYS A 323 -21.88 -22.80 2.47
N ARG A 324 -21.70 -24.00 1.91
CA ARG A 324 -22.72 -25.07 1.90
C ARG A 324 -22.63 -25.97 3.13
N GLU A 325 -21.43 -26.10 3.68
CA GLU A 325 -21.13 -26.89 4.87
C GLU A 325 -20.28 -26.02 5.81
N GLU A 326 -20.93 -25.30 6.73
CA GLU A 326 -20.24 -24.44 7.73
C GLU A 326 -19.27 -25.24 8.63
N SER A 327 -19.25 -26.58 8.53
CA SER A 327 -18.36 -27.46 9.27
C SER A 327 -16.95 -27.58 8.70
N ARG A 328 -16.67 -27.11 7.47
CA ARG A 328 -15.33 -27.19 6.87
C ARG A 328 -14.60 -25.86 6.99
N VAL A 329 -13.64 -25.81 7.91
CA VAL A 329 -12.81 -24.64 8.24
C VAL A 329 -11.37 -24.92 7.84
N PHE A 330 -10.77 -24.03 7.07
CA PHE A 330 -9.37 -24.09 6.68
C PHE A 330 -8.66 -22.83 7.15
N VAL A 331 -7.49 -22.99 7.76
CA VAL A 331 -6.69 -21.86 8.24
C VAL A 331 -5.39 -21.79 7.46
N ILE A 332 -5.09 -20.62 6.95
CA ILE A 332 -3.87 -20.30 6.25
C ILE A 332 -3.14 -19.22 7.05
N ASP A 333 -1.85 -19.42 7.23
CA ASP A 333 -0.92 -18.43 7.75
C ASP A 333 0.17 -18.20 6.69
N THR A 334 0.36 -16.94 6.33
CA THR A 334 1.25 -16.57 5.23
C THR A 334 2.58 -16.11 5.79
N LYS A 335 3.68 -16.55 5.18
CA LYS A 335 5.02 -16.17 5.62
C LYS A 335 5.84 -15.69 4.43
N TRP A 336 6.28 -14.44 4.49
CA TRP A 336 7.21 -13.89 3.51
C TRP A 336 8.66 -14.26 3.88
N LYS A 337 9.07 -15.50 3.55
CA LYS A 337 10.44 -15.98 3.75
C LYS A 337 10.76 -17.19 2.88
N ASN A 338 12.02 -17.32 2.48
CA ASN A 338 12.53 -18.53 1.85
C ASN A 338 12.97 -19.54 2.93
N LEU A 339 12.60 -20.81 2.77
CA LEU A 339 13.06 -21.87 3.68
C LEU A 339 14.51 -22.31 3.41
N ASN A 340 15.18 -21.76 2.39
CA ASN A 340 16.57 -22.04 2.01
C ASN A 340 16.85 -23.55 1.86
N GLY A 341 15.93 -24.25 1.19
CA GLY A 341 16.02 -25.71 0.99
C GLY A 341 15.69 -26.56 2.22
N LYS A 342 15.35 -25.96 3.38
CA LYS A 342 14.89 -26.73 4.54
C LYS A 342 13.53 -27.38 4.25
N PRO A 343 13.35 -28.67 4.60
CA PRO A 343 12.08 -29.37 4.39
C PRO A 343 11.05 -29.09 5.49
N TYR A 344 11.37 -28.23 6.47
CA TYR A 344 10.51 -27.92 7.61
C TYR A 344 10.55 -26.42 7.94
N PRO A 345 9.46 -25.87 8.53
CA PRO A 345 9.39 -24.48 8.94
C PRO A 345 9.94 -24.30 10.37
N SER A 346 9.84 -23.09 10.93
CA SER A 346 10.31 -22.87 12.30
C SER A 346 9.44 -23.62 13.31
N VAL A 347 10.01 -23.98 14.47
CA VAL A 347 9.24 -24.60 15.57
C VAL A 347 8.10 -23.67 16.03
N GLU A 348 8.31 -22.36 15.98
CA GLU A 348 7.29 -21.37 16.32
C GLU A 348 6.11 -21.41 15.34
N ASP A 349 6.39 -21.47 14.03
CA ASP A 349 5.34 -21.59 13.00
C ASP A 349 4.57 -22.91 13.18
N LEU A 350 5.26 -24.02 13.46
CA LEU A 350 4.61 -25.32 13.71
C LEU A 350 3.73 -25.28 14.96
N ARG A 351 4.18 -24.65 16.05
CA ARG A 351 3.38 -24.47 17.26
C ARG A 351 2.15 -23.63 16.97
N GLN A 352 2.31 -22.53 16.24
CA GLN A 352 1.22 -21.66 15.82
C GLN A 352 0.17 -22.45 15.02
N MET A 353 0.60 -23.25 14.04
CA MET A 353 -0.30 -24.07 13.22
C MET A 353 -1.01 -25.16 14.04
N TYR A 354 -0.31 -25.77 15.00
CA TYR A 354 -0.91 -26.75 15.91
C TYR A 354 -2.01 -26.10 16.76
N VAL A 355 -1.75 -24.93 17.32
CA VAL A 355 -2.75 -24.17 18.09
C VAL A 355 -3.92 -23.76 17.20
N TYR A 356 -3.67 -23.32 15.96
CA TYR A 356 -4.73 -22.94 15.03
C TYR A 356 -5.64 -24.10 14.67
N HIS A 357 -5.07 -25.30 14.47
CA HIS A 357 -5.82 -26.51 14.15
C HIS A 357 -6.93 -26.75 15.18
N HIS A 358 -6.59 -26.77 16.47
CA HIS A 358 -7.56 -27.03 17.53
C HIS A 358 -8.43 -25.81 17.85
N PHE A 359 -7.85 -24.62 17.93
CA PHE A 359 -8.55 -23.43 18.41
C PHE A 359 -9.60 -22.91 17.40
N TYR A 360 -9.29 -22.98 16.11
CA TYR A 360 -10.26 -22.65 15.07
C TYR A 360 -11.14 -23.84 14.67
N LYS A 361 -10.91 -25.03 15.23
CA LYS A 361 -11.52 -26.30 14.79
C LYS A 361 -11.31 -26.52 13.29
N ALA A 362 -10.09 -26.24 12.83
CA ALA A 362 -9.75 -26.32 11.42
C ALA A 362 -9.62 -27.78 10.99
N ASN A 363 -10.12 -28.10 9.80
CA ASN A 363 -9.93 -29.41 9.18
C ASN A 363 -8.54 -29.53 8.55
N LYS A 364 -7.97 -28.42 8.08
CA LYS A 364 -6.58 -28.33 7.63
C LYS A 364 -6.00 -26.97 7.99
N VAL A 365 -4.70 -26.98 8.28
CA VAL A 365 -3.88 -25.78 8.45
C VAL A 365 -2.73 -25.78 7.46
N ALA A 366 -2.41 -24.62 6.90
CA ALA A 366 -1.29 -24.47 5.99
C ALA A 366 -0.47 -23.20 6.24
N LEU A 367 0.85 -23.35 6.08
CA LEU A 367 1.78 -22.24 5.94
C LEU A 367 2.00 -21.97 4.44
N VAL A 368 1.80 -20.74 4.02
CA VAL A 368 1.90 -20.32 2.62
C VAL A 368 3.11 -19.41 2.42
N TYR A 369 4.05 -19.85 1.58
CA TYR A 369 5.32 -19.18 1.28
C TYR A 369 5.37 -18.72 -0.18
N PRO A 370 6.04 -17.59 -0.48
CA PRO A 370 6.49 -17.30 -1.84
C PRO A 370 7.66 -18.23 -2.21
N SER A 371 7.75 -18.64 -3.47
CA SER A 371 8.83 -19.48 -4.00
C SER A 371 9.05 -19.24 -5.49
N LEU A 372 10.10 -19.82 -6.07
CA LEU A 372 10.25 -19.86 -7.54
C LEU A 372 9.31 -20.89 -8.19
N GLU A 373 9.17 -22.04 -7.53
CA GLU A 373 8.35 -23.15 -8.03
C GLU A 373 7.23 -23.48 -7.06
N SER A 374 6.06 -23.85 -7.60
CA SER A 374 4.96 -24.30 -6.76
C SER A 374 5.17 -25.72 -6.31
N LYS A 375 5.08 -25.94 -5.01
CA LYS A 375 5.16 -27.26 -4.40
C LYS A 375 4.30 -27.28 -3.15
N GLU A 376 3.68 -28.43 -2.91
CA GLU A 376 2.99 -28.73 -1.67
C GLU A 376 3.73 -29.85 -0.98
N HIS A 377 3.94 -29.73 0.33
CA HIS A 377 4.35 -30.83 1.16
C HIS A 377 3.64 -30.77 2.51
N LYS A 378 3.59 -31.89 3.24
CA LYS A 378 2.90 -31.97 4.53
C LYS A 378 3.78 -32.64 5.58
N GLY A 379 3.64 -32.20 6.81
CA GLY A 379 4.29 -32.78 7.99
C GLY A 379 3.26 -33.22 9.02
N LYS A 380 3.52 -34.34 9.69
CA LYS A 380 2.69 -34.88 10.76
C LYS A 380 3.21 -34.44 12.12
N TYR A 381 2.31 -34.02 13.01
CA TYR A 381 2.67 -33.78 14.41
C TYR A 381 2.84 -35.11 15.14
N LEU A 382 4.05 -35.36 15.63
CA LEU A 382 4.33 -36.53 16.46
C LEU A 382 3.66 -36.36 17.82
N ASN A 383 3.02 -37.41 18.33
CA ASN A 383 2.26 -37.43 19.58
C ASN A 383 0.97 -36.58 19.61
N SER A 384 0.45 -36.17 18.45
CA SER A 384 -0.92 -35.65 18.35
C SER A 384 -1.93 -36.78 18.56
N GLN A 385 -3.04 -36.48 19.24
CA GLN A 385 -4.14 -37.42 19.44
C GLN A 385 -4.99 -37.64 18.18
N ASN A 386 -4.95 -36.71 17.21
CA ASN A 386 -5.91 -36.62 16.10
C ASN A 386 -5.27 -36.76 14.71
N ASP A 387 -4.04 -37.28 14.62
CA ASP A 387 -3.26 -37.30 13.38
C ASP A 387 -3.18 -35.93 12.70
N ASP A 388 -2.93 -34.89 13.51
CA ASP A 388 -2.91 -33.52 13.02
C ASP A 388 -1.76 -33.35 12.01
N MET A 389 -2.06 -32.64 10.91
CA MET A 389 -1.13 -32.38 9.82
C MET A 389 -0.97 -30.88 9.60
N CYS A 390 0.25 -30.45 9.30
CA CYS A 390 0.54 -29.11 8.80
C CYS A 390 0.99 -29.19 7.34
N TYR A 391 0.32 -28.44 6.47
CA TYR A 391 0.68 -28.33 5.06
C TYR A 391 1.59 -27.12 4.84
N LEU A 392 2.61 -27.27 4.00
CA LEU A 392 3.45 -26.18 3.54
C LEU A 392 3.20 -26.01 2.04
N ILE A 393 2.61 -24.87 1.68
CA ILE A 393 2.27 -24.50 0.32
C ILE A 393 3.28 -23.45 -0.14
N HIS A 394 4.01 -23.77 -1.19
CA HIS A 394 4.95 -22.86 -1.83
C HIS A 394 4.29 -22.35 -3.11
N LEU A 395 4.16 -21.04 -3.23
CA LEU A 395 3.55 -20.36 -4.37
C LEU A 395 4.64 -19.82 -5.29
N GLY A 396 4.80 -20.51 -6.42
CA GLY A 396 5.77 -20.14 -7.46
C GLY A 396 5.41 -18.80 -8.07
N VAL A 397 6.22 -17.77 -7.83
CA VAL A 397 6.05 -16.43 -8.37
C VAL A 397 6.12 -16.46 -9.89
N LYS A 398 5.20 -15.76 -10.55
CA LYS A 398 5.10 -15.65 -12.02
C LYS A 398 5.27 -14.21 -12.46
N ASP A 399 5.74 -14.03 -13.69
CA ASP A 399 5.98 -12.70 -14.30
C ASP A 399 4.70 -11.90 -14.59
N ASP A 400 3.54 -12.53 -14.48
CA ASP A 400 2.23 -11.93 -14.73
C ASP A 400 1.30 -12.18 -13.54
N ILE A 401 0.79 -11.08 -12.96
CA ILE A 401 -0.09 -11.14 -11.79
C ILE A 401 -1.36 -11.95 -12.03
N ALA A 402 -1.96 -11.89 -13.24
CA ALA A 402 -3.21 -12.60 -13.50
C ALA A 402 -3.01 -14.12 -13.52
N ASN A 403 -1.90 -14.59 -14.09
CA ASN A 403 -1.50 -15.99 -14.02
C ASN A 403 -1.10 -16.40 -12.60
N PHE A 404 -0.38 -15.53 -11.89
CA PHE A 404 -0.02 -15.79 -10.49
C PHE A 404 -1.27 -15.99 -9.62
N GLU A 405 -2.27 -15.12 -9.76
CA GLU A 405 -3.53 -15.24 -9.02
C GLU A 405 -4.29 -16.53 -9.32
N LYS A 406 -4.36 -16.94 -10.60
CA LYS A 406 -4.97 -18.22 -10.97
C LYS A 406 -4.26 -19.39 -10.30
N GLN A 407 -2.94 -19.37 -10.28
CA GLN A 407 -2.12 -20.40 -9.64
C GLN A 407 -2.35 -20.44 -8.13
N VAL A 408 -2.32 -19.29 -7.44
CA VAL A 408 -2.66 -19.19 -6.00
C VAL A 408 -4.00 -19.85 -5.72
N VAL A 409 -5.02 -19.52 -6.50
CA VAL A 409 -6.37 -20.05 -6.33
C VAL A 409 -6.41 -21.55 -6.60
N ASN A 410 -5.74 -22.04 -7.65
CA ASN A 410 -5.75 -23.46 -8.00
C ASN A 410 -5.07 -24.30 -6.93
N VAL A 411 -3.86 -23.92 -6.51
CA VAL A 411 -3.10 -24.63 -5.48
C VAL A 411 -3.88 -24.68 -4.15
N VAL A 412 -4.44 -23.54 -3.73
CA VAL A 412 -5.21 -23.50 -2.47
C VAL A 412 -6.51 -24.29 -2.59
N LYS A 413 -7.20 -24.26 -3.73
CA LYS A 413 -8.41 -25.08 -3.95
C LYS A 413 -8.12 -26.57 -3.92
N GLU A 414 -7.08 -27.02 -4.62
CA GLU A 414 -6.66 -28.42 -4.61
C GLU A 414 -6.38 -28.88 -3.18
N TRP A 415 -5.60 -28.10 -2.43
CA TRP A 415 -5.26 -28.39 -1.04
C TRP A 415 -6.48 -28.64 -0.15
N PHE A 416 -7.50 -27.78 -0.19
CA PHE A 416 -8.68 -27.97 0.67
C PHE A 416 -9.75 -28.92 0.09
N THR A 417 -9.70 -29.23 -1.21
CA THR A 417 -10.67 -30.15 -1.86
C THR A 417 -10.27 -31.61 -1.70
N VAL A 418 -8.97 -31.93 -1.75
CA VAL A 418 -8.48 -33.30 -1.60
C VAL A 418 -8.82 -33.81 -0.19
N SER A 419 -9.70 -34.80 -0.10
CA SER A 419 -10.03 -35.47 1.16
C SER A 419 -8.89 -36.40 1.56
N ASN A 420 -8.63 -36.55 2.86
CA ASN A 420 -7.60 -37.45 3.41
C ASN A 420 -7.86 -38.96 3.13
N SER A 421 -8.81 -39.30 2.25
CA SER A 421 -9.22 -40.66 1.90
C SER A 421 -8.39 -41.32 0.80
N GLU A 422 -7.46 -40.61 0.17
CA GLU A 422 -6.47 -41.21 -0.74
C GLU A 422 -5.08 -40.93 -0.19
N ILE A 423 -4.50 -41.97 0.41
CA ILE A 423 -3.08 -42.31 0.59
C ILE A 423 -3.06 -43.31 1.78
N HIS A 424 -3.71 -44.45 1.59
CA HIS A 424 -3.21 -45.67 2.22
C HIS A 424 -2.00 -46.09 1.39
N ILE A 425 -0.81 -45.76 1.89
CA ILE A 425 0.45 -46.29 1.36
C ILE A 425 0.48 -47.77 1.75
N ASN A 426 0.49 -48.63 0.74
CA ASN A 426 1.10 -49.96 0.85
C ASN A 426 2.61 -49.82 0.93
#